data_AF-A0A4Y2LQP8-F1
#
_entry.id   AF-A0A4Y2LQP8-F1
#
_cell.length_a   1.000
_cell.length_b   1.000
_cell.length_c   1.000
_cell.angle_alpha   90.00
_cell.angle_beta   90.00
_cell.angle_gamma   90.00
#
_symmetry.space_group_name_H-M   'P 1'
#
loop_
_entity.id
_entity.type
_entity.pdbx_description
1 polymer ?
#
loop_
_entity_poly.entity_id
_entity_poly.type
_entity_poly.pdbx_seq_one_letter_code
_entity_poly.pdbx_strand_id
1 'polypeptide(L)'
;MIIKKDTKYYPKTTKEEHYTPVNEPNSVYIGHVNAATGGAKAIKEAILIFFVSNNMQLNGLTVIECDGTNVNTGHKGGIIRLMELVSIDHYSSAFVCFKQMSYLSVIN
;
A
#
# COMPACT_ATOMS: atom_id res chain seq x y z
N MET A 1 -16.49 -8.73 14.07
CA MET A 1 -16.99 -7.65 14.98
C MET A 1 -18.40 -7.25 14.56
N ILE A 2 -19.34 -7.21 15.49
CA ILE A 2 -20.76 -6.94 15.22
C ILE A 2 -21.13 -5.57 15.80
N ILE A 3 -21.81 -4.71 15.02
CA ILE A 3 -22.32 -3.43 15.53
C ILE A 3 -23.79 -3.60 15.86
N LYS A 4 -24.16 -3.27 17.10
CA LYS A 4 -25.56 -3.16 17.49
C LYS A 4 -26.06 -1.77 17.11
N LYS A 5 -27.10 -1.72 16.28
CA LYS A 5 -27.83 -0.50 15.98
C LYS A 5 -29.30 -0.76 16.30
N ASP A 6 -29.84 0.03 17.22
CA ASP A 6 -31.16 -0.19 17.82
C ASP A 6 -31.26 -1.60 18.45
N THR A 7 -32.12 -2.47 17.91
CA THR A 7 -32.32 -3.86 18.33
C THR A 7 -31.69 -4.88 17.38
N LYS A 8 -31.04 -4.43 16.29
CA LYS A 8 -30.50 -5.30 15.25
C LYS A 8 -28.97 -5.33 15.28
N TYR A 9 -28.43 -6.49 14.91
CA TYR A 9 -27.00 -6.76 14.82
C TYR A 9 -26.59 -6.76 13.36
N TYR A 10 -25.57 -5.97 13.02
CA TYR A 10 -25.02 -5.89 11.68
C TYR A 10 -23.56 -6.34 11.69
N PRO A 11 -23.12 -7.17 10.74
CA PRO A 11 -21.71 -7.45 10.57
C PRO A 11 -20.97 -6.15 10.24
N LYS A 12 -19.88 -5.86 10.97
CA LYS A 12 -18.97 -4.79 10.61
C LYS A 12 -17.96 -5.34 9.61
N THR A 13 -17.98 -4.78 8.41
CA THR A 13 -16.93 -5.04 7.43
C THR A 13 -15.84 -3.98 7.59
N THR A 14 -14.61 -4.40 7.78
CA THR A 14 -13.42 -3.56 7.65
C THR A 14 -12.80 -3.84 6.29
N LYS A 15 -12.51 -2.78 5.53
CA LYS A 15 -11.73 -2.90 4.30
C LYS A 15 -10.26 -2.75 4.65
N GLU A 16 -9.54 -3.84 4.54
CA GLU A 16 -8.08 -3.86 4.59
C GLU A 16 -7.56 -3.88 3.16
N GLU A 17 -6.53 -3.08 2.89
CA GLU A 17 -5.87 -3.14 1.59
C GLU A 17 -4.58 -3.93 1.75
N HIS A 18 -4.40 -4.91 0.87
CA HIS A 18 -3.21 -5.73 0.81
C HIS A 18 -2.43 -5.37 -0.44
N TYR A 19 -1.17 -5.00 -0.27
CA TYR A 19 -0.26 -4.69 -1.35
C TYR A 19 0.85 -5.73 -1.38
N THR A 20 1.24 -6.14 -2.58
CA THR A 20 2.37 -7.06 -2.80
C THR A 20 3.46 -6.29 -3.53
N PRO A 21 4.53 -5.87 -2.84
CA PRO A 21 5.72 -5.34 -3.48
C PRO A 21 6.43 -6.47 -4.24
N VAL A 22 6.75 -6.21 -5.51
CA VAL A 22 7.54 -7.09 -6.36
C VAL A 22 8.72 -6.33 -6.95
N ASN A 23 9.86 -7.01 -7.12
CA ASN A 23 11.03 -6.46 -7.76
C ASN A 23 10.99 -6.78 -9.26
N GLU A 24 10.95 -5.74 -10.08
CA GLU A 24 10.92 -5.85 -11.55
C GLU A 24 12.34 -5.81 -12.14
N PRO A 25 12.58 -6.37 -13.35
CA PRO A 25 11.62 -6.86 -14.36
C PRO A 25 11.19 -8.34 -14.23
N ASN A 26 11.69 -9.05 -13.22
CA ASN A 26 11.42 -10.49 -13.06
C ASN A 26 10.21 -10.77 -12.17
N SER A 27 9.44 -9.74 -11.80
CA SER A 27 8.33 -9.80 -10.83
C SER A 27 8.64 -10.65 -9.57
N VAL A 28 9.84 -10.51 -9.01
CA VAL A 28 10.26 -11.30 -7.84
C VAL A 28 9.49 -10.81 -6.62
N TYR A 29 8.75 -11.70 -5.97
CA TYR A 29 8.01 -11.40 -4.75
C TYR A 29 8.95 -10.93 -3.63
N ILE A 30 8.69 -9.75 -3.07
CA ILE A 30 9.48 -9.18 -1.97
C ILE A 30 8.77 -9.41 -0.63
N GLY A 31 7.44 -9.32 -0.60
CA GLY A 31 6.67 -9.47 0.64
C GLY A 31 5.21 -9.06 0.50
N HIS A 32 4.56 -8.83 1.64
CA HIS A 32 3.20 -8.32 1.72
C HIS A 32 3.14 -7.10 2.64
N VAL A 33 2.28 -6.15 2.30
CA VAL A 33 2.02 -4.93 3.07
C VAL A 33 0.53 -4.83 3.33
N ASN A 34 0.16 -4.72 4.60
CA ASN A 34 -1.23 -4.52 5.01
C ASN A 34 -1.41 -3.09 5.48
N ALA A 35 -2.34 -2.36 4.86
CA ALA A 35 -2.73 -1.04 5.31
C ALA A 35 -4.03 -1.11 6.09
N ALA A 36 -4.07 -0.47 7.26
CA ALA A 36 -5.24 -0.45 8.14
C ALA A 36 -6.48 0.21 7.49
N THR A 37 -6.28 1.04 6.45
CA THR A 37 -7.34 1.65 5.66
C THR A 37 -6.91 1.77 4.20
N GLY A 38 -7.88 1.85 3.28
CA GLY A 38 -7.60 2.08 1.85
C GLY A 38 -7.26 3.52 1.47
N GLY A 39 -6.91 4.37 2.42
CA GLY A 39 -6.47 5.74 2.14
C GLY A 39 -5.00 5.76 1.70
N ALA A 40 -4.70 6.55 0.67
CA ALA A 40 -3.35 6.66 0.10
C ALA A 40 -2.26 6.96 1.13
N LYS A 41 -2.55 7.82 2.12
CA LYS A 41 -1.61 8.14 3.21
C LYS A 41 -1.29 6.92 4.08
N ALA A 42 -2.31 6.16 4.49
CA ALA A 42 -2.14 4.98 5.33
C ALA A 42 -1.37 3.88 4.57
N ILE A 43 -1.66 3.72 3.28
CA ILE A 43 -0.95 2.77 2.42
C ILE A 43 0.51 3.18 2.24
N LYS A 44 0.77 4.45 1.94
CA LYS A 44 2.13 5.00 1.84
C LYS A 44 2.93 4.79 3.14
N GLU A 45 2.32 5.02 4.30
CA GLU A 45 2.96 4.77 5.59
C GLU A 45 3.25 3.28 5.81
N ALA A 46 2.32 2.38 5.48
CA ALA A 46 2.51 0.94 5.58
C ALA A 46 3.65 0.45 4.67
N ILE A 47 3.74 0.98 3.44
CA ILE A 47 4.83 0.69 2.51
C ILE A 47 6.17 1.17 3.09
N LEU A 48 6.26 2.40 3.59
CA LEU A 48 7.51 2.91 4.19
C LEU A 48 7.97 2.07 5.37
N ILE A 49 7.04 1.69 6.26
CA ILE A 49 7.33 0.81 7.41
C ILE A 49 7.85 -0.54 6.92
N PHE A 50 7.26 -1.12 5.86
CA PHE A 50 7.74 -2.37 5.27
C PHE A 50 9.19 -2.25 4.78
N PHE A 51 9.53 -1.19 4.04
CA PHE A 51 10.90 -1.01 3.56
C PHE A 51 11.90 -0.87 4.72
N VAL A 52 11.58 -0.03 5.71
CA VAL A 52 12.43 0.17 6.90
C VAL A 52 12.61 -1.13 7.69
N SER A 53 11.53 -1.89 7.89
CA SER A 53 11.56 -3.14 8.68
C SER A 53 12.33 -4.26 7.99
N ASN A 54 12.44 -4.22 6.66
CA ASN A 54 13.20 -5.19 5.88
C ASN A 54 14.60 -4.68 5.51
N ASN A 55 15.07 -3.58 6.12
CA ASN A 55 16.34 -2.92 5.81
C ASN A 55 16.51 -2.60 4.31
N MET A 56 15.39 -2.40 3.60
CA MET A 56 15.38 -2.04 2.20
C MET A 56 15.56 -0.53 2.08
N GLN A 57 16.60 -0.12 1.38
CA GLN A 57 16.84 1.29 1.13
C GLN A 57 15.84 1.81 0.09
N LEU A 58 15.13 2.89 0.42
CA LEU A 58 14.35 3.64 -0.56
C LEU A 58 15.25 4.27 -1.63
N ASN A 59 16.53 4.44 -1.30
CA ASN A 59 17.57 5.01 -2.13
C ASN A 59 17.84 4.25 -3.43
N GLY A 60 17.20 3.09 -3.63
CA GLY A 60 17.24 2.31 -4.86
C GLY A 60 15.94 2.36 -5.66
N LEU A 61 14.89 3.06 -5.22
CA LEU A 61 13.59 2.97 -5.85
C LEU A 61 13.46 3.99 -7.00
N THR A 62 13.53 3.51 -8.23
CA THR A 62 13.49 4.34 -9.45
C THR A 62 12.09 4.43 -10.04
N VAL A 63 11.31 3.35 -9.97
CA VAL A 63 9.97 3.28 -10.57
C VAL A 63 9.02 2.59 -9.60
N ILE A 64 7.85 3.22 -9.43
CA ILE A 64 6.69 2.63 -8.79
C ILE A 64 5.62 2.42 -9.85
N GLU A 65 5.21 1.17 -10.05
CA GLU A 65 4.06 0.82 -10.88
C GLU A 65 2.92 0.33 -9.99
N CYS A 66 1.71 0.82 -10.25
CA CYS A 66 0.48 0.45 -9.57
C CYS A 66 -0.67 0.47 -10.60
N ASP A 67 -1.85 -0.02 -10.20
CA ASP A 67 -3.05 0.20 -11.01
C ASP A 67 -3.42 1.70 -11.10
N GLY A 68 -4.25 2.05 -12.07
CA GLY A 68 -4.62 3.44 -12.37
C GLY A 68 -5.61 4.08 -11.38
N THR A 69 -5.87 3.49 -10.21
CA THR A 69 -6.86 4.04 -9.27
C THR A 69 -6.41 5.40 -8.71
N ASN A 70 -7.37 6.27 -8.39
CA ASN A 70 -7.07 7.61 -7.85
C ASN A 70 -6.30 7.56 -6.51
N VAL A 71 -6.46 6.48 -5.74
CA VAL A 71 -5.69 6.25 -4.50
C VAL A 71 -4.21 6.02 -4.81
N ASN A 72 -3.90 5.33 -5.91
CA ASN A 72 -2.53 5.05 -6.33
C ASN A 72 -1.91 6.22 -7.11
N THR A 73 -2.65 6.82 -8.06
CA THR A 73 -2.12 7.78 -9.07
C THR A 73 -2.57 9.24 -8.90
N GLY A 74 -3.41 9.55 -7.92
CA GLY A 74 -3.98 10.90 -7.75
C GLY A 74 -2.91 12.01 -7.64
N HIS A 75 -3.05 13.07 -8.43
CA HIS A 75 -2.03 14.14 -8.55
C HIS A 75 -1.68 14.88 -7.24
N LYS A 76 -2.61 14.99 -6.29
CA LYS A 76 -2.39 15.71 -5.01
C LYS A 76 -2.23 14.80 -3.79
N GLY A 77 -2.59 13.53 -3.92
CA GLY A 77 -2.71 12.65 -2.75
C GLY A 77 -2.71 11.17 -3.08
N GLY A 78 -2.31 10.79 -4.29
CA GLY A 78 -2.06 9.41 -4.66
C GLY A 78 -0.76 8.92 -4.01
N ILE A 79 -0.67 7.60 -3.81
CA ILE A 79 0.49 6.96 -3.17
C ILE A 79 1.79 7.33 -3.89
N ILE A 80 1.83 7.28 -5.22
CA ILE A 80 3.03 7.62 -6.00
C ILE A 80 3.48 9.04 -5.67
N ARG A 81 2.56 10.02 -5.74
CA ARG A 81 2.87 11.41 -5.42
C ARG A 81 3.36 11.58 -3.98
N LEU A 82 2.77 10.87 -3.04
CA LEU A 82 3.14 10.94 -1.63
C LEU A 82 4.50 10.27 -1.34
N MET A 83 4.89 9.26 -2.12
CA MET A 83 6.19 8.60 -2.04
C MET A 83 7.31 9.47 -2.65
N GLU A 84 7.05 10.14 -3.78
CA GLU A 84 7.98 11.10 -4.40
C GLU A 84 8.39 12.21 -3.43
N LEU A 85 7.41 12.77 -2.69
CA LEU A 85 7.65 13.84 -1.71
C LEU A 85 8.53 13.40 -0.52
N VAL A 86 8.67 12.10 -0.28
CA VAL A 86 9.53 11.54 0.78
C VAL A 86 10.94 11.20 0.26
N SER A 87 11.09 11.01 -1.06
CA SER A 87 12.28 10.36 -1.65
C SER A 87 13.24 11.34 -2.34
N ILE A 88 13.18 12.64 -2.00
CA ILE A 88 13.83 13.74 -2.75
C ILE A 88 15.37 13.59 -2.87
N ASP A 89 16.05 12.84 -2.00
CA ASP A 89 17.52 12.81 -1.96
C ASP A 89 18.21 11.54 -2.51
N HIS A 90 17.48 10.52 -2.96
CA HIS A 90 18.15 9.25 -3.26
C HIS A 90 17.57 8.46 -4.44
N TYR A 91 18.11 8.74 -5.62
CA TYR A 91 17.92 7.94 -6.84
C TYR A 91 19.15 7.03 -7.07
N SER A 92 18.98 5.74 -6.83
CA SER A 92 19.83 4.64 -7.32
C SER A 92 18.90 3.55 -7.86
N SER A 93 19.39 2.62 -8.67
CA SER A 93 18.64 1.93 -9.73
C SER A 93 17.98 0.58 -9.35
N ALA A 94 16.72 0.57 -8.92
CA ALA A 94 15.86 -0.61 -8.77
C ALA A 94 14.35 -0.28 -8.99
N PHE A 95 13.57 -1.25 -9.48
CA PHE A 95 12.17 -1.09 -9.87
C PHE A 95 11.27 -1.83 -8.86
N VAL A 96 10.31 -1.17 -8.20
CA VAL A 96 9.34 -1.86 -7.33
C VAL A 96 7.92 -1.59 -7.80
N CYS A 97 7.21 -2.65 -8.20
CA CYS A 97 5.79 -2.60 -8.53
C CYS A 97 4.97 -3.01 -7.30
N PHE A 98 3.84 -2.35 -7.05
CA PHE A 98 2.89 -2.73 -6.01
C PHE A 98 1.59 -3.21 -6.64
N LYS A 99 1.29 -4.49 -6.46
CA LYS A 99 -0.01 -5.05 -6.85
C LYS A 99 -0.98 -4.94 -5.68
N GLN A 100 -2.07 -4.19 -5.88
CA GLN A 100 -3.17 -4.11 -4.92
C GLN A 100 -4.06 -5.36 -5.04
N MET A 101 -4.30 -6.02 -3.91
CA MET A 101 -5.19 -7.17 -3.77
C MET A 101 -6.24 -6.79 -2.72
N SER A 102 -7.42 -6.37 -3.17
CA SER A 102 -8.51 -6.02 -2.26
C SER A 102 -9.23 -7.28 -1.78
N TYR A 103 -9.09 -7.61 -0.50
CA TYR A 103 -9.86 -8.68 0.14
C TYR A 103 -10.92 -8.08 1.06
N LEU A 104 -12.16 -8.55 0.95
CA LEU A 104 -13.24 -8.16 1.86
C LEU A 104 -13.29 -9.16 3.02
N SER A 105 -12.62 -8.86 4.12
CA SER A 105 -12.61 -9.73 5.30
C SER A 105 -13.87 -9.50 6.15
N VAL A 106 -14.75 -10.50 6.24
CA VAL A 106 -15.79 -10.56 7.29
C VAL A 106 -15.15 -11.21 8.51
N ILE A 107 -14.77 -10.40 9.50
CA ILE A 107 -14.27 -10.92 10.77
C ILE A 107 -15.48 -11.47 11.53
N ASN A 108 -15.73 -12.78 11.41
CA ASN A 108 -16.76 -13.51 12.18
C ASN A 108 -16.42 -13.49 13.68
#